data_AF-A0A172XY79-F1
#
_entry.id   AF-A0A172XY79-F1
#
_cell.length_a   1.000
_cell.length_b   1.000
_cell.length_c   1.000
_cell.angle_alpha   90.00
_cell.angle_beta   90.00
_cell.angle_gamma   90.00
#
_symmetry.space_group_name_H-M   'P 1'
#
loop_
_entity.id
_entity.type
_entity.pdbx_description
1 polymer ?
#
loop_
_entity_poly.entity_id
_entity_poly.type
_entity_poly.pdbx_seq_one_letter_code
_entity_poly.pdbx_strand_id
1 'polypeptide(L)'
;MKKIIIILLCFSQTAFAQRKKKNVEEIPVKQQIEEYKIPEDQLLNGTLKGSKWYFDLKKYSETEIILDKDKTKPDVLYFLNAKNFQININQKNCKSLIKGTYQIMKMNDGSTTVQKGHQPFKITSPYQKCVVKLSGFLSGALDISFNETGDVMEIKEGEYSPPVTVPGH
;
A
#
# COMPACT_ATOMS: atom_id res chain seq x y z
N MET A 1 -53.10 -62.40 10.31
CA MET A 1 -52.79 -61.88 8.96
C MET A 1 -52.72 -60.37 9.00
N LYS A 2 -51.95 -59.77 8.06
CA LYS A 2 -51.60 -58.36 7.88
C LYS A 2 -50.42 -57.85 8.72
N LYS A 3 -49.22 -58.08 8.18
CA LYS A 3 -48.01 -57.31 8.47
C LYS A 3 -48.16 -55.96 7.77
N ILE A 4 -48.00 -54.86 8.50
CA ILE A 4 -47.81 -53.53 7.90
C ILE A 4 -46.34 -53.16 8.10
N ILE A 5 -45.68 -52.96 6.97
CA ILE A 5 -44.32 -52.48 6.81
C ILE A 5 -44.40 -50.95 6.82
N ILE A 6 -43.55 -50.28 7.61
CA ILE A 6 -43.23 -48.87 7.38
C ILE A 6 -41.71 -48.75 7.32
N ILE A 7 -41.24 -48.48 6.10
CA ILE A 7 -39.86 -48.17 5.72
C ILE A 7 -39.58 -46.74 6.20
N LEU A 8 -38.64 -46.57 7.13
CA LEU A 8 -38.10 -45.26 7.48
C LEU A 8 -36.80 -45.03 6.69
N LEU A 9 -36.94 -44.34 5.55
CA LEU A 9 -35.82 -43.80 4.78
C LEU A 9 -35.32 -42.53 5.48
N CYS A 10 -34.23 -42.64 6.22
CA CYS A 10 -33.50 -41.48 6.76
C CYS A 10 -32.76 -40.77 5.62
N PHE A 11 -33.43 -39.83 4.95
CA PHE A 11 -32.77 -38.85 4.09
C PHE A 11 -32.03 -37.84 4.95
N SER A 12 -30.76 -38.09 5.23
CA SER A 12 -29.85 -37.08 5.78
C SER A 12 -29.61 -36.02 4.71
N GLN A 13 -30.31 -34.90 4.80
CA GLN A 13 -30.02 -33.71 4.03
C GLN A 13 -28.66 -33.17 4.49
N THR A 14 -27.59 -33.47 3.75
CA THR A 14 -26.37 -32.67 3.83
C THR A 14 -26.68 -31.33 3.18
N ALA A 15 -27.15 -30.37 3.97
CA ALA A 15 -27.18 -28.98 3.57
C ALA A 15 -25.72 -28.55 3.35
N PHE A 16 -25.25 -28.64 2.10
CA PHE A 16 -24.07 -27.93 1.66
C PHE A 16 -24.37 -26.44 1.86
N ALA A 17 -23.96 -25.91 3.01
CA ALA A 17 -23.76 -24.50 3.20
C ALA A 17 -22.66 -24.10 2.21
N GLN A 18 -23.06 -23.77 0.97
CA GLN A 18 -22.28 -22.93 0.10
C GLN A 18 -22.06 -21.63 0.88
N ARG A 19 -20.94 -21.55 1.59
CA ARG A 19 -20.38 -20.28 2.04
C ARG A 19 -20.23 -19.47 0.77
N LYS A 20 -21.21 -18.61 0.49
CA LYS A 20 -21.06 -17.50 -0.43
C LYS A 20 -19.73 -16.85 -0.04
N LYS A 21 -18.73 -16.96 -0.90
CA LYS A 21 -17.52 -16.15 -0.81
C LYS A 21 -18.04 -14.73 -0.60
N LYS A 22 -17.74 -14.14 0.55
CA LYS A 22 -17.85 -12.69 0.69
C LYS A 22 -17.07 -12.15 -0.51
N ASN A 23 -17.75 -11.43 -1.39
CA ASN A 23 -17.07 -10.53 -2.29
C ASN A 23 -16.16 -9.70 -1.37
N VAL A 24 -14.87 -9.94 -1.48
CA VAL A 24 -13.87 -9.01 -1.00
C VAL A 24 -14.22 -7.76 -1.80
N GLU A 25 -14.78 -6.74 -1.15
CA GLU A 25 -14.88 -5.43 -1.77
C GLU A 25 -13.47 -5.11 -2.23
N GLU A 26 -13.27 -5.17 -3.54
CA GLU A 26 -12.08 -4.65 -4.16
C GLU A 26 -12.01 -3.20 -3.69
N ILE A 27 -10.90 -2.90 -3.02
CA ILE A 27 -10.54 -1.53 -2.65
C ILE A 27 -10.84 -0.69 -3.90
N PRO A 28 -11.55 0.45 -3.80
CA PRO A 28 -11.71 1.33 -4.94
C PRO A 28 -10.31 1.81 -5.32
N VAL A 29 -9.69 1.09 -6.25
CA VAL A 29 -8.44 1.46 -6.88
C VAL A 29 -8.83 2.69 -7.70
N LYS A 30 -8.49 3.89 -7.19
CA LYS A 30 -8.43 5.08 -8.04
C LYS A 30 -7.69 4.64 -9.30
N GLN A 31 -8.33 4.78 -10.47
CA GLN A 31 -7.78 4.35 -11.76
C GLN A 31 -6.30 4.71 -11.82
N GLN A 32 -5.44 3.68 -11.77
CA GLN A 32 -4.01 3.88 -11.88
C GLN A 32 -3.76 4.26 -13.35
N ILE A 33 -3.42 5.53 -13.56
CA ILE A 33 -3.03 6.05 -14.87
C ILE A 33 -1.84 5.21 -15.36
N GLU A 34 -1.78 4.98 -16.68
CA GLU A 34 -0.79 4.14 -17.34
C GLU A 34 0.64 4.44 -16.85
N GLU A 35 1.37 3.38 -16.50
CA GLU A 35 2.68 3.44 -15.85
C GLU A 35 3.72 4.04 -16.82
N TYR A 36 3.98 5.35 -16.73
CA TYR A 36 5.08 5.98 -17.43
C TYR A 36 6.39 5.31 -16.98
N LYS A 37 7.14 4.73 -17.92
CA LYS A 37 8.43 4.11 -17.62
C LYS A 37 9.46 5.19 -17.34
N ILE A 38 9.66 5.49 -16.06
CA ILE A 38 10.71 6.40 -15.59
C ILE A 38 12.08 5.74 -15.84
N PRO A 39 13.02 6.43 -16.52
CA PRO A 39 14.38 5.93 -16.70
C PRO A 39 15.07 5.59 -15.38
N GLU A 40 15.85 4.49 -15.33
CA GLU A 40 16.47 4.02 -14.09
C GLU A 40 17.44 5.02 -13.48
N ASP A 41 18.14 5.80 -14.30
CA ASP A 41 19.05 6.87 -13.90
C ASP A 41 18.31 8.04 -13.22
N GLN A 42 16.99 8.13 -13.37
CA GLN A 42 16.12 9.11 -12.70
C GLN A 42 15.46 8.56 -11.44
N LEU A 43 15.75 7.32 -11.03
CA LEU A 43 15.18 6.69 -9.83
C LEU A 43 16.18 6.65 -8.66
N LEU A 44 15.68 6.86 -7.44
CA LEU A 44 16.38 6.62 -6.18
C LEU A 44 16.37 5.14 -5.76
N ASN A 45 15.71 4.27 -6.53
CA ASN A 45 15.57 2.86 -6.22
C ASN A 45 16.92 2.15 -5.95
N GLY A 46 17.95 2.47 -6.75
CA GLY A 46 19.30 1.95 -6.56
C GLY A 46 19.91 2.36 -5.21
N THR A 47 19.72 3.63 -4.81
CA THR A 47 20.22 4.19 -3.55
C THR A 47 19.46 3.65 -2.34
N LEU A 48 18.14 3.50 -2.45
CA LEU A 48 17.28 3.08 -1.34
C LEU A 48 17.31 1.58 -1.09
N LYS A 49 17.68 0.77 -2.09
CA LYS A 49 17.79 -0.68 -1.95
C LYS A 49 18.61 -1.07 -0.71
N GLY A 50 18.06 -1.96 0.10
CA GLY A 50 18.68 -2.45 1.33
C GLY A 50 18.45 -1.56 2.55
N SER A 51 17.89 -0.34 2.38
CA SER A 51 17.70 0.60 3.48
C SER A 51 16.44 0.33 4.30
N LYS A 52 16.56 0.47 5.62
CA LYS A 52 15.45 0.42 6.57
C LYS A 52 15.20 1.81 7.15
N TRP A 53 13.93 2.11 7.33
CA TRP A 53 13.42 3.36 7.85
C TRP A 53 12.33 3.09 8.87
N TYR A 54 12.36 3.82 9.97
CA TYR A 54 11.60 3.50 11.17
C TYR A 54 10.60 4.61 11.47
N PHE A 55 9.42 4.23 11.94
CA PHE A 55 8.34 5.14 12.28
C PHE A 55 7.38 4.54 13.31
N ASP A 56 6.45 5.35 13.78
CA ASP A 56 5.38 4.92 14.66
C ASP A 56 4.03 5.26 14.00
N LEU A 57 3.33 4.22 13.53
CA LEU A 57 2.01 4.32 12.92
C LEU A 57 0.99 5.02 13.84
N LYS A 58 1.18 5.03 15.16
CA LYS A 58 0.29 5.77 16.06
C LYS A 58 0.41 7.29 15.94
N LYS A 59 1.53 7.78 15.43
CA LYS A 59 1.80 9.21 15.22
C LYS A 59 1.47 9.68 13.80
N TYR A 60 1.01 8.77 12.96
CA TYR A 60 0.62 9.06 11.58
C TYR A 60 -0.63 9.95 11.52
N SER A 61 -0.56 11.03 10.74
CA SER A 61 -1.59 12.07 10.64
C SER A 61 -2.46 11.97 9.38
N GLU A 62 -2.45 10.83 8.67
CA GLU A 62 -3.18 10.59 7.41
C GLU A 62 -2.71 11.36 6.19
N THR A 63 -2.04 12.50 6.37
CA THR A 63 -1.51 13.35 5.30
C THR A 63 0.01 13.29 5.17
N GLU A 64 0.69 12.74 6.18
CA GLU A 64 2.15 12.72 6.26
C GLU A 64 2.65 11.52 7.07
N ILE A 65 3.78 10.97 6.65
CA ILE A 65 4.59 10.03 7.43
C ILE A 65 6.06 10.47 7.42
N ILE A 66 6.61 10.60 8.62
CA ILE A 66 8.03 10.90 8.84
C ILE A 66 8.73 9.60 9.24
N LEU A 67 9.79 9.28 8.51
CA LEU A 67 10.60 8.08 8.67
C LEU A 67 12.04 8.48 8.96
N ASP A 68 12.71 7.79 9.88
CA ASP A 68 14.13 8.05 10.18
C ASP A 68 14.91 6.77 10.46
N LYS A 69 16.12 6.90 11.04
CA LYS A 69 17.00 5.77 11.38
C LYS A 69 16.83 5.26 12.81
N ASP A 70 15.85 5.76 13.55
CA ASP A 70 15.64 5.39 14.95
C ASP A 70 15.03 3.99 15.10
N LYS A 71 15.88 3.02 15.42
CA LYS A 71 15.51 1.61 15.59
C LYS A 71 14.62 1.34 16.80
N THR A 72 14.41 2.33 17.68
CA THR A 72 13.51 2.17 18.84
C THR A 72 12.04 2.23 18.44
N LYS A 73 11.72 2.78 17.26
CA LYS A 73 10.34 2.86 16.78
C LYS A 73 9.84 1.49 16.29
N PRO A 74 8.55 1.20 16.48
CA PRO A 74 8.02 -0.15 16.31
C PRO A 74 7.82 -0.58 14.85
N ASP A 75 7.57 0.37 13.94
CA ASP A 75 7.19 0.07 12.56
C ASP A 75 8.34 0.38 11.60
N VAL A 76 8.46 -0.43 10.54
CA VAL A 76 9.64 -0.41 9.66
C VAL A 76 9.21 -0.45 8.20
N LEU A 77 9.62 0.55 7.43
CA LEU A 77 9.69 0.50 5.97
C LEU A 77 11.05 -0.06 5.55
N TYR A 78 11.04 -1.11 4.74
CA TYR A 78 12.23 -1.76 4.21
C TYR A 78 12.16 -1.83 2.68
N PHE A 79 13.07 -1.13 2.02
CA PHE A 79 13.29 -1.26 0.58
C PHE A 79 14.15 -2.51 0.31
N LEU A 80 13.51 -3.66 0.10
CA LEU A 80 14.16 -4.98 0.01
C LEU A 80 15.20 -5.04 -1.12
N ASN A 81 14.83 -4.53 -2.28
CA ASN A 81 15.65 -4.49 -3.49
C ASN A 81 15.23 -3.28 -4.34
N ALA A 82 15.82 -3.09 -5.52
CA ALA A 82 15.54 -1.95 -6.38
C ALA A 82 14.11 -1.89 -6.95
N LYS A 83 13.24 -2.86 -6.63
CA LYS A 83 11.85 -2.90 -7.10
C LYS A 83 10.85 -3.04 -5.97
N ASN A 84 11.18 -3.80 -4.92
CA ASN A 84 10.22 -4.25 -3.93
C ASN A 84 10.47 -3.59 -2.58
N PHE A 85 9.39 -3.25 -1.90
CA PHE A 85 9.42 -2.78 -0.52
C PHE A 85 8.51 -3.64 0.36
N GLN A 86 8.73 -3.52 1.66
CA GLN A 86 7.89 -4.11 2.69
C GLN A 86 7.75 -3.13 3.85
N ILE A 87 6.55 -2.99 4.39
CA ILE A 87 6.30 -2.29 5.66
C ILE A 87 5.84 -3.32 6.67
N ASN A 88 6.59 -3.45 7.77
CA ASN A 88 6.22 -4.26 8.91
C ASN A 88 5.62 -3.36 9.99
N ILE A 89 4.34 -3.57 10.31
CA ILE A 89 3.64 -2.89 11.39
C ILE A 89 3.64 -3.81 12.61
N ASN A 90 4.17 -3.33 13.73
CA ASN A 90 4.30 -4.07 14.97
C ASN A 90 3.74 -3.27 16.16
N GLN A 91 2.47 -2.91 16.05
CA GLN A 91 1.73 -2.23 17.10
C GLN A 91 1.01 -3.25 18.00
N LYS A 92 0.76 -2.89 19.27
CA LYS A 92 0.09 -3.77 20.25
C LYS A 92 -1.21 -4.41 19.71
N ASN A 93 -2.00 -3.65 18.96
CA ASN A 93 -3.30 -4.07 18.42
C ASN A 93 -3.31 -4.22 16.88
N CYS A 94 -2.15 -4.13 16.22
CA CYS A 94 -2.04 -4.28 14.77
C CYS A 94 -0.66 -4.86 14.44
N LYS A 95 -0.65 -6.12 14.00
CA LYS A 95 0.51 -6.77 13.40
C LYS A 95 0.18 -7.05 11.95
N SER A 96 0.84 -6.35 11.04
CA SER A 96 0.46 -6.31 9.63
C SER A 96 1.69 -6.21 8.75
N LEU A 97 1.58 -6.75 7.55
CA LEU A 97 2.65 -6.74 6.56
C LEU A 97 2.13 -6.17 5.25
N ILE A 98 2.59 -4.98 4.90
CA ILE A 98 2.31 -4.34 3.61
C ILE A 98 3.47 -4.65 2.68
N LYS A 99 3.18 -5.08 1.45
CA LYS A 99 4.19 -5.36 0.42
C LYS A 99 3.80 -4.72 -0.88
N GLY A 100 4.78 -4.39 -1.69
CA GLY A 100 4.54 -3.78 -2.98
C GLY A 100 5.80 -3.51 -3.76
N THR A 101 5.61 -2.83 -4.87
CA THR A 101 6.69 -2.26 -5.67
C THR A 101 6.78 -0.76 -5.47
N TYR A 102 7.95 -0.19 -5.72
CA TYR A 102 8.15 1.25 -5.61
C TYR A 102 8.97 1.81 -6.76
N GLN A 103 8.75 3.08 -7.08
CA GLN A 103 9.52 3.89 -8.01
C GLN A 103 9.58 5.30 -7.44
N ILE A 104 10.72 5.66 -6.84
CA ILE A 104 10.91 6.99 -6.25
C ILE A 104 11.85 7.76 -7.16
N MET A 105 11.42 8.91 -7.66
CA MET A 105 12.21 9.74 -8.56
C MET A 105 13.32 10.48 -7.80
N LYS A 106 14.44 10.75 -8.48
CA LYS A 106 15.45 11.69 -8.01
C LYS A 106 14.88 13.11 -8.11
N MET A 107 15.14 13.93 -7.10
CA MET A 107 14.96 15.39 -7.22
C MET A 107 16.07 15.93 -8.10
N ASN A 108 15.73 16.59 -9.21
CA ASN A 108 16.72 17.00 -10.20
C ASN A 108 17.29 18.43 -9.98
N ASP A 109 16.76 19.22 -9.05
CA ASP A 109 17.09 20.65 -9.00
C ASP A 109 16.85 21.34 -7.64
N GLY A 110 16.61 20.58 -6.57
CA GLY A 110 16.25 21.16 -5.27
C GLY A 110 14.80 21.65 -5.20
N SER A 111 13.96 21.38 -6.21
CA SER A 111 12.51 21.49 -6.10
C SER A 111 11.90 20.21 -5.49
N THR A 112 10.87 20.39 -4.66
CA THR A 112 10.17 19.34 -3.91
C THR A 112 9.08 18.64 -4.71
N THR A 113 9.01 18.84 -6.03
CA THR A 113 7.85 18.41 -6.82
C THR A 113 8.06 17.02 -7.39
N VAL A 114 7.28 16.07 -6.88
CA VAL A 114 7.03 14.82 -7.61
C VAL A 114 6.17 15.17 -8.83
N GLN A 115 6.42 14.52 -9.98
CA GLN A 115 5.55 14.70 -11.15
C GLN A 115 4.09 14.49 -10.73
N LYS A 116 3.23 15.47 -11.04
CA LYS A 116 1.80 15.42 -10.68
C LYS A 116 1.19 14.10 -11.14
N GLY A 117 0.59 13.37 -10.21
CA GLY A 117 -0.05 12.08 -10.48
C GLY A 117 0.87 10.85 -10.36
N HIS A 118 2.15 11.02 -10.03
CA HIS A 118 3.04 9.87 -9.79
C HIS A 118 2.71 9.17 -8.46
N GLN A 119 2.53 7.86 -8.53
CA GLN A 119 2.23 6.99 -7.39
C GLN A 119 3.48 6.18 -7.07
N PRO A 120 4.33 6.61 -6.12
CA PRO A 120 5.63 5.99 -5.91
C PRO A 120 5.53 4.58 -5.34
N PHE A 121 4.39 4.17 -4.79
CA PHE A 121 4.17 2.83 -4.28
C PHE A 121 2.96 2.16 -4.95
N LYS A 122 3.12 0.87 -5.25
CA LYS A 122 2.04 -0.01 -5.70
C LYS A 122 1.89 -1.16 -4.73
N ILE A 123 0.79 -1.17 -3.99
CA ILE A 123 0.50 -2.18 -2.96
C ILE A 123 0.05 -3.49 -3.63
N THR A 124 0.63 -4.61 -3.21
CA THR A 124 0.30 -5.96 -3.70
C THR A 124 -0.14 -6.91 -2.59
N SER A 125 0.10 -6.55 -1.32
CA SER A 125 -0.39 -7.31 -0.17
C SER A 125 -1.92 -7.24 -0.06
N PRO A 126 -2.58 -8.30 0.46
CA PRO A 126 -4.02 -8.30 0.71
C PRO A 126 -4.47 -7.17 1.64
N TYR A 127 -5.75 -6.80 1.52
CA TYR A 127 -6.41 -5.84 2.40
C TYR A 127 -6.27 -6.24 3.88
N GLN A 128 -5.88 -5.28 4.72
CA GLN A 128 -5.71 -5.46 6.16
C GLN A 128 -6.34 -4.27 6.89
N LYS A 129 -7.39 -4.53 7.67
CA LYS A 129 -8.23 -3.48 8.30
C LYS A 129 -7.42 -2.48 9.12
N CYS A 130 -6.42 -2.94 9.87
CA CYS A 130 -5.69 -2.07 10.79
C CYS A 130 -4.67 -1.13 10.11
N VAL A 131 -4.38 -1.34 8.82
CA VAL A 131 -3.46 -0.49 8.04
C VAL A 131 -4.14 0.12 6.82
N VAL A 132 -5.47 0.06 6.71
CA VAL A 132 -6.21 0.52 5.54
C VAL A 132 -5.90 1.98 5.18
N LYS A 133 -5.78 2.85 6.19
CA LYS A 133 -5.46 4.27 6.01
C LYS A 133 -4.05 4.46 5.44
N LEU A 134 -3.07 3.76 6.01
CA LEU A 134 -1.69 3.80 5.51
C LEU A 134 -1.59 3.23 4.08
N SER A 135 -2.23 2.10 3.80
CA SER A 135 -2.25 1.52 2.45
C SER A 135 -2.93 2.44 1.44
N GLY A 136 -4.01 3.13 1.85
CA GLY A 136 -4.71 4.11 1.02
C GLY A 136 -3.83 5.32 0.68
N PHE A 137 -3.16 5.88 1.69
CA PHE A 137 -2.19 6.96 1.52
C PHE A 137 -1.03 6.56 0.61
N LEU A 138 -0.42 5.40 0.84
CA LEU A 138 0.69 4.91 0.00
C LEU A 138 0.30 4.66 -1.46
N SER A 139 -0.97 4.38 -1.72
CA SER A 139 -1.50 4.21 -3.08
C SER A 139 -1.84 5.54 -3.76
N GLY A 140 -1.71 6.66 -3.06
CA GLY A 140 -1.96 8.01 -3.57
C GLY A 140 -0.79 8.61 -4.33
N ALA A 141 -1.00 9.84 -4.80
CA ALA A 141 0.09 10.68 -5.27
C ALA A 141 0.84 11.23 -4.06
N LEU A 142 2.16 11.07 -4.03
CA LEU A 142 2.95 11.38 -2.85
C LEU A 142 4.20 12.19 -3.21
N ASP A 143 4.47 13.21 -2.41
CA ASP A 143 5.73 13.93 -2.41
C ASP A 143 6.67 13.28 -1.38
N ILE A 144 7.88 12.90 -1.81
CA ILE A 144 8.88 12.25 -0.96
C ILE A 144 10.12 13.13 -0.93
N SER A 145 10.54 13.57 0.25
CA SER A 145 11.72 14.40 0.46
C SER A 145 12.66 13.81 1.52
N PHE A 146 13.90 14.30 1.52
CA PHE A 146 14.92 13.95 2.50
C PHE A 146 15.46 15.23 3.12
N ASN A 147 15.79 15.18 4.41
CA ASN A 147 16.51 16.28 5.06
C ASN A 147 17.94 16.41 4.52
N GLU A 148 18.65 17.49 4.88
CA GLU A 148 20.01 17.77 4.41
C GLU A 148 21.01 16.64 4.70
N THR A 149 20.83 15.92 5.81
CA THR A 149 21.71 14.79 6.18
C THR A 149 21.32 13.48 5.53
N GLY A 150 20.13 13.39 4.92
CA GLY A 150 19.56 12.15 4.38
C GLY A 150 19.14 11.12 5.44
N ASP A 151 19.06 11.51 6.72
CA ASP A 151 18.68 10.63 7.82
C ASP A 151 17.17 10.59 8.08
N VAL A 152 16.45 11.59 7.59
CA VAL A 152 14.99 11.71 7.71
C VAL A 152 14.40 11.74 6.31
N MET A 153 13.42 10.86 6.08
CA MET A 153 12.58 10.82 4.88
C MET A 153 11.18 11.27 5.28
N GLU A 154 10.66 12.26 4.57
CA GLU A 154 9.30 12.77 4.75
C GLU A 154 8.48 12.37 3.53
N ILE A 155 7.30 11.81 3.74
CA ILE A 155 6.36 11.45 2.69
C ILE A 155 5.05 12.14 2.97
N LYS A 156 4.56 12.95 2.04
CA LYS A 156 3.34 13.75 2.14
C LYS A 156 2.39 13.43 0.99
N GLU A 157 1.10 13.69 1.21
CA GLU A 157 0.14 13.72 0.10
C GLU A 157 0.53 14.82 -0.89
N GLY A 158 0.72 14.45 -2.15
CA GLY A 158 1.06 15.40 -3.21
C GLY A 158 -0.19 16.09 -3.77
N GLU A 159 -0.02 17.30 -4.30
CA GLU A 159 -1.13 18.02 -4.94
C GLU A 159 -1.56 17.35 -6.26
N TYR A 160 -2.75 16.74 -6.27
CA TYR A 160 -3.40 16.30 -7.50
C TYR A 160 -4.00 17.50 -8.23
N SER A 161 -3.32 18.03 -9.26
CA SER A 161 -4.01 18.88 -10.23
C SER A 161 -4.56 18.00 -11.35
N PRO A 162 -5.87 18.02 -11.64
CA PRO A 162 -6.41 17.30 -12.78
C PRO A 162 -5.74 17.77 -14.08
N PRO A 163 -5.60 16.89 -15.09
CA PRO A 163 -5.07 17.30 -16.39
C PRO A 163 -5.92 18.46 -16.93
N VAL A 164 -5.24 19.52 -17.36
CA VAL A 164 -5.90 20.64 -18.04
C VAL A 164 -6.45 20.09 -19.35
N THR A 165 -7.77 19.93 -19.42
CA THR A 165 -8.48 19.71 -20.67
C THR A 165 -8.32 20.97 -21.51
N VAL A 166 -7.34 20.98 -22.41
CA VAL A 166 -7.25 22.01 -23.45
C VAL A 166 -8.40 21.75 -24.43
N PRO A 167 -9.38 22.66 -24.58
CA PRO A 167 -10.39 22.51 -25.60
C PRO A 167 -9.70 22.55 -26.97
N GLY A 168 -9.89 21.50 -27.77
CA GLY A 168 -9.39 21.45 -29.14
C GLY A 168 -9.92 22.64 -29.95
N HIS A 169 -9.04 23.26 -30.72
CA HIS A 169 -9.39 24.19 -31.81
C HIS A 169 -9.72 23.42 -33.08
#